data_AF-A0A7S7NX26-F1
#
_entry.id   AF-A0A7S7NX26-F1
#
_cell.length_a   1.000
_cell.length_b   1.000
_cell.length_c   1.000
_cell.angle_alpha   90.00
_cell.angle_beta   90.00
_cell.angle_gamma   90.00
#
_symmetry.space_group_name_H-M   'P 1'
#
loop_
_entity.id
_entity.type
_entity.pdbx_description
1 polymer ?
#
loop_
_entity_poly.entity_id
_entity_poly.type
_entity_poly.pdbx_seq_one_letter_code
_entity_poly.pdbx_strand_id
1 'polypeptide(L)'
;MSPPEQAAPPIAYRILLRLASFLCPSHARPAWRKQWESGLRDWWILAERGELTNEASALAARYCRGAWADAFELRFRREQILHAQRGPWFPIVCAVATITLTGLLSHGFQVVRRVADLVQHAKPLPVTLRPHIHYDPRGDMVAAYLAPLGLALLIALMLLVISRLPVRQAGWRYWLHLIIKTLAVQAAIVGLWFEGGSALRSIIQSEALRILGGGLVLGIVFIAVFGAATRWSINDQRRRCPVCLRLLDMPVSVGSWGSVFEPATTELLCAGGHGSLSLSERDNTGPDRWTALDASWRELFENASSPEAR
;
A
#
# COMPACT_ATOMS: atom_id res chain seq x y z
N MET A 1 -52.13 -35.16 20.01
CA MET A 1 -50.69 -34.90 19.82
C MET A 1 -50.59 -33.91 18.67
N SER A 2 -50.60 -32.62 19.00
CA SER A 2 -50.51 -31.52 18.02
C SER A 2 -49.14 -31.63 17.32
N PRO A 3 -49.06 -31.44 15.99
CA PRO A 3 -47.76 -31.34 15.33
C PRO A 3 -46.98 -30.19 15.99
N PRO A 4 -45.66 -30.34 16.23
CA PRO A 4 -44.87 -29.26 16.80
C PRO A 4 -45.02 -28.05 15.87
N GLU A 5 -45.62 -27.01 16.42
CA GLU A 5 -45.69 -25.68 15.81
C GLU A 5 -44.27 -25.34 15.36
N GLN A 6 -44.08 -25.10 14.07
CA GLN A 6 -42.74 -24.94 13.49
C GLN A 6 -42.06 -23.77 14.18
N ALA A 7 -41.14 -24.07 15.09
CA ALA A 7 -40.24 -23.15 15.77
C ALA A 7 -39.69 -22.11 14.80
N ALA A 8 -40.34 -20.95 14.74
CA ALA A 8 -40.04 -19.92 13.75
C ALA A 8 -39.17 -18.86 14.42
N PRO A 9 -37.94 -18.61 13.93
CA PRO A 9 -37.10 -17.58 14.51
C PRO A 9 -37.79 -16.21 14.39
N PRO A 10 -37.60 -15.30 15.36
CA PRO A 10 -38.21 -13.98 15.38
C PRO A 10 -38.02 -13.23 14.07
N ILE A 11 -39.07 -12.54 13.63
CA ILE A 11 -39.10 -11.80 12.37
C ILE A 11 -37.96 -10.77 12.29
N ALA A 12 -37.58 -10.17 13.42
CA ALA A 12 -36.48 -9.20 13.52
C ALA A 12 -35.14 -9.76 12.98
N TYR A 13 -34.74 -10.96 13.38
CA TYR A 13 -33.48 -11.56 12.91
C TYR A 13 -33.53 -11.94 11.43
N ARG A 14 -34.70 -12.36 10.94
CA ARG A 14 -34.90 -12.65 9.50
C ARG A 14 -34.81 -11.37 8.65
N ILE A 15 -35.32 -10.24 9.16
CA ILE A 15 -35.17 -8.93 8.51
C ILE A 15 -33.69 -8.52 8.49
N LEU A 16 -32.97 -8.68 9.60
CA LEU A 16 -31.53 -8.38 9.66
C LEU A 16 -30.72 -9.19 8.66
N LEU A 17 -30.99 -10.50 8.51
CA LEU A 17 -30.34 -11.34 7.49
C LEU A 17 -30.72 -10.93 6.05
N ARG A 18 -31.97 -10.52 5.81
CA ARG A 18 -32.38 -9.98 4.51
C ARG A 18 -31.64 -8.69 4.17
N LEU A 19 -31.49 -7.78 5.13
CA LEU A 19 -30.71 -6.55 4.95
C LEU A 19 -29.23 -6.87 4.68
N ALA A 20 -28.62 -7.77 5.44
CA ALA A 20 -27.24 -8.22 5.21
C ALA A 20 -27.05 -8.80 3.79
N SER A 21 -28.03 -9.57 3.29
CA SER A 21 -27.94 -10.19 1.96
C SER A 21 -27.87 -9.19 0.79
N PHE A 22 -28.27 -7.93 1.00
CA PHE A 22 -28.10 -6.89 -0.02
C PHE A 22 -26.64 -6.51 -0.23
N LEU A 23 -25.78 -6.67 0.79
CA LEU A 23 -24.33 -6.53 0.61
C LEU A 23 -23.78 -7.61 -0.32
N CYS A 24 -24.30 -8.83 -0.28
CA CYS A 24 -23.79 -9.93 -1.10
C CYS A 24 -23.97 -9.70 -2.63
N PRO A 25 -23.02 -10.17 -3.46
CA PRO A 25 -23.15 -10.17 -4.92
C PRO A 25 -24.41 -10.90 -5.40
N SER A 26 -24.99 -10.45 -6.51
CA SER A 26 -26.26 -10.99 -7.05
C SER A 26 -26.24 -12.51 -7.27
N HIS A 27 -25.12 -13.07 -7.72
CA HIS A 27 -24.96 -14.51 -7.98
C HIS A 27 -24.88 -15.36 -6.70
N ALA A 28 -24.26 -14.85 -5.62
CA ALA A 28 -24.05 -15.60 -4.38
C ALA A 28 -25.18 -15.38 -3.35
N ARG A 29 -25.95 -14.30 -3.50
CA ARG A 29 -27.04 -13.92 -2.59
C ARG A 29 -28.05 -15.04 -2.26
N PRO A 30 -28.59 -15.82 -3.22
CA PRO A 30 -29.59 -16.83 -2.88
C PRO A 30 -29.01 -18.00 -2.09
N ALA A 31 -27.80 -18.48 -2.43
CA ALA A 31 -27.11 -19.53 -1.70
C ALA A 31 -26.72 -19.07 -0.29
N TRP A 32 -26.15 -17.87 -0.19
CA TRP A 32 -25.79 -17.23 1.08
C TRP A 32 -26.99 -17.10 2.02
N ARG A 33 -28.11 -16.57 1.52
CA ARG A 33 -29.31 -16.38 2.33
C ARG A 33 -29.85 -17.72 2.83
N LYS A 34 -29.86 -18.75 1.97
CA LYS A 34 -30.33 -20.09 2.35
C LYS A 34 -29.51 -20.67 3.51
N GLN A 35 -28.18 -20.55 3.44
CA GLN A 35 -27.26 -21.04 4.48
C GLN A 35 -27.47 -20.34 5.83
N TRP A 36 -27.55 -19.01 5.84
CA TRP A 36 -27.72 -18.25 7.08
C TRP A 36 -29.14 -18.35 7.65
N GLU A 37 -30.17 -18.46 6.80
CA GLU A 37 -31.54 -18.71 7.27
C GLU A 37 -31.74 -20.13 7.80
N SER A 38 -31.09 -21.15 7.22
CA SER A 38 -31.13 -22.51 7.76
C SER A 38 -30.40 -22.59 9.10
N GLY A 39 -29.20 -22.01 9.20
CA GLY A 39 -28.45 -21.98 10.45
C GLY A 39 -29.20 -21.24 11.56
N LEU A 40 -29.88 -20.13 11.26
CA LEU A 40 -30.73 -19.42 12.23
C LEU A 40 -31.89 -20.29 12.72
N ARG A 41 -32.51 -21.09 11.84
CA ARG A 41 -33.60 -22.01 12.19
C ARG A 41 -33.12 -23.15 13.07
N ASP A 42 -32.01 -23.78 12.70
CA ASP A 42 -31.43 -24.90 13.46
C ASP A 42 -31.04 -24.43 14.88
N TRP A 43 -30.43 -23.26 14.98
CA TRP A 43 -30.13 -22.62 16.27
C TRP A 43 -31.39 -22.33 17.10
N TRP A 44 -32.46 -21.85 16.47
CA TRP A 44 -33.70 -21.53 17.18
C TRP A 44 -34.39 -22.78 17.74
N ILE A 45 -34.35 -23.89 17.01
CA ILE A 45 -34.86 -25.19 17.49
C ILE A 45 -34.11 -25.64 18.75
N LEU A 46 -32.78 -25.47 18.80
CA LEU A 46 -31.97 -25.80 19.98
C LEU A 46 -32.30 -24.88 21.18
N ALA A 47 -32.60 -23.61 20.91
CA ALA A 47 -32.99 -22.66 21.94
C ALA A 47 -34.36 -23.00 22.56
N GLU A 48 -35.35 -23.36 21.73
CA GLU A 48 -36.66 -23.80 22.22
C GLU A 48 -36.61 -25.12 22.99
N ARG A 49 -35.67 -26.00 22.66
CA ARG A 49 -35.42 -27.25 23.41
C ARG A 49 -34.79 -27.03 24.79
N GLY A 50 -34.43 -25.79 25.14
CA GLY A 50 -33.78 -25.46 26.41
C GLY A 50 -32.32 -25.96 26.49
N GLU A 51 -31.75 -26.40 25.37
CA GLU A 51 -30.34 -26.83 25.29
C GLU A 51 -29.38 -25.63 25.31
N LEU A 52 -29.91 -24.43 25.04
CA LEU A 52 -29.19 -23.16 25.15
C LEU A 52 -29.79 -22.38 26.32
N THR A 53 -28.96 -22.11 27.34
CA THR A 53 -29.35 -21.34 28.54
C THR A 53 -29.77 -19.89 28.18
N ASN A 54 -30.27 -19.14 29.16
CA ASN A 54 -30.97 -17.82 29.11
C ASN A 54 -30.35 -16.65 28.28
N GLU A 55 -29.36 -16.90 27.42
CA GLU A 55 -28.71 -15.94 26.52
C GLU A 55 -29.12 -16.10 25.04
N ALA A 56 -30.21 -16.80 24.72
CA ALA A 56 -30.61 -17.11 23.34
C ALA A 56 -30.71 -15.86 22.43
N SER A 57 -31.18 -14.72 22.96
CA SER A 57 -31.25 -13.45 22.22
C SER A 57 -29.87 -12.83 21.97
N ALA A 58 -28.96 -12.89 22.95
CA ALA A 58 -27.59 -12.39 22.83
C ALA A 58 -26.78 -13.22 21.82
N LEU A 59 -26.97 -14.55 21.83
CA LEU A 59 -26.39 -15.47 20.87
C LEU A 59 -26.93 -15.23 19.45
N ALA A 60 -28.24 -15.05 19.28
CA ALA A 60 -28.85 -14.71 17.99
C ALA A 60 -28.33 -13.37 17.43
N ALA A 61 -28.13 -12.38 18.29
CA ALA A 61 -27.54 -11.10 17.91
C ALA A 61 -26.06 -11.26 17.47
N ARG A 62 -25.27 -12.11 18.15
CA ARG A 62 -23.89 -12.43 17.72
C ARG A 62 -23.87 -13.16 16.38
N TYR A 63 -24.81 -14.09 16.16
CA TYR A 63 -24.94 -14.82 14.90
C TYR A 63 -25.29 -13.87 13.74
N CYS A 64 -26.24 -12.97 13.94
CA CYS A 64 -26.56 -11.92 12.97
C CYS A 64 -25.35 -11.01 12.70
N ARG A 65 -24.60 -10.61 13.74
CA ARG A 65 -23.36 -9.83 13.56
C ARG A 65 -22.32 -10.58 12.71
N GLY A 66 -22.18 -11.89 12.91
CA GLY A 66 -21.35 -12.76 12.07
C GLY A 66 -21.80 -12.76 10.61
N ALA A 67 -23.11 -12.86 10.36
CA ALA A 67 -23.67 -12.80 9.01
C ALA A 67 -23.37 -11.46 8.31
N TRP A 68 -23.45 -10.34 9.03
CA TRP A 68 -23.08 -9.03 8.47
C TRP A 68 -21.59 -8.94 8.10
N ALA A 69 -20.70 -9.47 8.96
CA ALA A 69 -19.27 -9.51 8.68
C ALA A 69 -18.96 -10.39 7.45
N ASP A 70 -19.59 -11.57 7.37
CA ASP A 70 -19.45 -12.50 6.25
C ASP A 70 -19.99 -11.91 4.93
N ALA A 71 -21.17 -11.26 4.97
CA ALA A 71 -21.72 -10.55 3.81
C ALA A 71 -20.83 -9.39 3.33
N PHE A 72 -20.24 -8.66 4.28
CA PHE A 72 -19.28 -7.60 4.00
C PHE A 72 -18.00 -8.18 3.37
N GLU A 73 -17.48 -9.28 3.90
CA GLU A 73 -16.29 -9.98 3.37
C GLU A 73 -16.55 -10.58 1.97
N LEU A 74 -17.74 -11.09 1.70
CA LEU A 74 -18.13 -11.58 0.37
C LEU A 74 -18.23 -10.45 -0.66
N ARG A 75 -18.71 -9.26 -0.24
CA ARG A 75 -18.83 -8.09 -1.11
C ARG A 75 -17.49 -7.43 -1.37
N PHE A 76 -16.77 -7.19 -0.29
CA PHE A 76 -15.42 -6.67 -0.26
C PHE A 76 -14.49 -7.86 -0.07
N ARG A 77 -14.44 -8.78 -1.07
CA ARG A 77 -13.53 -9.93 -1.03
C ARG A 77 -12.17 -9.43 -0.62
N ARG A 78 -11.77 -9.72 0.61
CA ARG A 78 -10.52 -9.24 1.19
C ARG A 78 -9.35 -9.61 0.28
N GLU A 79 -9.43 -10.77 -0.35
CA GLU A 79 -8.52 -11.24 -1.39
C GLU A 79 -8.45 -10.31 -2.61
N GLN A 80 -9.58 -9.80 -3.12
CA GLN A 80 -9.60 -8.86 -4.24
C GLN A 80 -8.99 -7.50 -3.87
N ILE A 81 -9.24 -7.01 -2.65
CA ILE A 81 -8.62 -5.78 -2.15
C ILE A 81 -7.12 -5.97 -1.99
N LEU A 82 -6.68 -7.09 -1.40
CA LEU A 82 -5.27 -7.44 -1.27
C LEU A 82 -4.62 -7.61 -2.65
N HIS A 83 -5.30 -8.24 -3.62
CA HIS A 83 -4.83 -8.35 -4.99
C HIS A 83 -4.72 -6.98 -5.67
N ALA A 84 -5.66 -6.06 -5.44
CA ALA A 84 -5.61 -4.70 -5.96
C ALA A 84 -4.45 -3.90 -5.32
N GLN A 85 -4.28 -3.98 -4.00
CA GLN A 85 -3.19 -3.33 -3.27
C GLN A 85 -1.80 -3.87 -3.69
N ARG A 86 -1.72 -5.17 -4.00
CA ARG A 86 -0.52 -5.83 -4.52
C ARG A 86 -0.31 -5.59 -6.02
N GLY A 87 -1.28 -4.99 -6.69
CA GLY A 87 -1.21 -4.61 -8.08
C GLY A 87 -0.11 -3.57 -8.35
N PRO A 88 0.37 -3.46 -9.60
CA PRO A 88 1.37 -2.47 -9.97
C PRO A 88 0.83 -1.03 -9.87
N TRP A 89 -0.47 -0.83 -10.12
CA TRP A 89 -1.05 0.52 -10.22
C TRP A 89 -1.36 1.18 -8.89
N PHE A 90 -1.63 0.41 -7.84
CA PHE A 90 -2.02 0.95 -6.53
C PHE A 90 -1.11 2.08 -6.01
N PRO A 91 0.22 1.92 -5.93
CA PRO A 91 1.08 3.00 -5.43
C PRO A 91 1.09 4.24 -6.32
N ILE A 92 0.95 4.06 -7.64
CA ILE A 92 0.90 5.17 -8.60
C ILE A 92 -0.41 5.94 -8.42
N VAL A 93 -1.54 5.23 -8.30
CA VAL A 93 -2.86 5.85 -8.10
C VAL A 93 -2.88 6.63 -6.78
N CYS A 94 -2.35 6.07 -5.69
CA CYS A 94 -2.22 6.79 -4.43
C CYS A 94 -1.38 8.06 -4.58
N ALA A 95 -0.22 7.98 -5.24
CA ALA A 95 0.64 9.14 -5.45
C ALA A 95 -0.05 10.23 -6.31
N VAL A 96 -0.73 9.86 -7.39
CA VAL A 96 -1.49 10.79 -8.24
C VAL A 96 -2.65 11.42 -7.47
N ALA A 97 -3.36 10.64 -6.65
CA ALA A 97 -4.41 11.16 -5.78
C ALA A 97 -3.86 12.18 -4.77
N THR A 98 -2.70 11.89 -4.16
CA THR A 98 -2.01 12.84 -3.26
C THR A 98 -1.62 14.12 -4.00
N ILE A 99 -1.00 14.03 -5.18
CA ILE A 99 -0.64 15.20 -6.00
C ILE A 99 -1.89 16.02 -6.32
N THR A 100 -2.97 15.36 -6.75
CA THR A 100 -4.22 16.04 -7.12
C THR A 100 -4.83 16.76 -5.92
N LEU A 101 -4.88 16.09 -4.77
CA LEU A 101 -5.39 16.68 -3.53
C LEU A 101 -4.52 17.87 -3.09
N THR A 102 -3.19 17.74 -3.12
CA THR A 102 -2.28 18.84 -2.82
C THR A 102 -2.51 20.00 -3.77
N GLY A 103 -2.67 19.75 -5.07
CA GLY A 103 -2.97 20.77 -6.07
C GLY A 103 -4.30 21.47 -5.80
N LEU A 104 -5.35 20.75 -5.43
CA LEU A 104 -6.66 21.31 -5.09
C LEU A 104 -6.58 22.19 -3.83
N LEU A 105 -5.93 21.71 -2.78
CA LEU A 105 -5.79 22.44 -1.51
C LEU A 105 -4.88 23.67 -1.62
N SER A 106 -3.90 23.65 -2.53
CA SER A 106 -2.96 24.74 -2.75
C SER A 106 -3.36 25.70 -3.88
N HIS A 107 -4.61 25.61 -4.38
CA HIS A 107 -5.09 26.39 -5.52
C HIS A 107 -4.15 26.32 -6.74
N GLY A 108 -3.73 25.10 -7.08
CA GLY A 108 -2.86 24.80 -8.22
C GLY A 108 -1.39 25.07 -7.95
N PHE A 109 -0.85 24.54 -6.84
CA PHE A 109 0.58 24.60 -6.49
C PHE A 109 1.15 26.03 -6.49
N GLN A 110 0.52 26.91 -5.71
CA GLN A 110 0.90 28.32 -5.64
C GLN A 110 2.36 28.52 -5.19
N VAL A 111 2.83 27.76 -4.21
CA VAL A 111 4.20 27.92 -3.68
C VAL A 111 5.22 27.43 -4.70
N VAL A 112 4.96 26.29 -5.34
CA VAL A 112 5.85 25.76 -6.40
C VAL A 112 5.99 26.79 -7.52
N ARG A 113 4.88 27.35 -8.02
CA ARG A 113 4.89 28.37 -9.07
C ARG A 113 5.67 29.62 -8.64
N ARG A 114 5.42 30.12 -7.44
CA ARG A 114 6.13 31.29 -6.89
C ARG A 114 7.64 31.06 -6.81
N VAL A 115 8.09 29.89 -6.34
CA VAL A 115 9.51 29.57 -6.29
C VAL A 115 10.09 29.45 -7.70
N ALA A 116 9.37 28.81 -8.64
CA ALA A 116 9.80 28.71 -10.02
C ALA A 116 9.96 30.09 -10.69
N ASP A 117 9.00 31.00 -10.49
CA ASP A 117 9.07 32.36 -11.00
C ASP A 117 10.29 33.11 -10.44
N LEU A 118 10.57 32.95 -9.13
CA LEU A 118 11.73 33.56 -8.49
C LEU A 118 13.06 33.03 -9.04
N VAL A 119 13.14 31.72 -9.31
CA VAL A 119 14.33 31.10 -9.90
C VAL A 119 14.55 31.58 -11.33
N GLN A 120 13.48 31.68 -12.13
CA GLN A 120 13.57 32.14 -13.53
C GLN A 120 14.01 33.60 -13.65
N HIS A 121 13.62 34.46 -12.70
CA HIS A 121 13.96 35.88 -12.70
C HIS A 121 15.19 36.20 -11.84
N ALA A 122 15.80 35.20 -11.21
CA ALA A 122 17.03 35.38 -10.46
C ALA A 122 18.15 35.79 -11.43
N LYS A 123 18.68 37.01 -11.26
CA LYS A 123 19.89 37.42 -11.97
C LYS A 123 21.06 36.61 -11.42
N PRO A 124 21.92 36.02 -12.27
CA PRO A 124 23.11 35.33 -11.80
C PRO A 124 23.96 36.31 -10.98
N LEU A 125 24.35 35.89 -9.77
CA LEU A 125 25.17 36.70 -8.88
C LEU A 125 26.46 37.09 -9.63
N PRO A 126 26.83 38.37 -9.72
CA PRO A 126 28.11 38.73 -10.31
C PRO A 126 29.23 38.07 -9.48
N VAL A 127 30.09 37.29 -10.14
CA VAL A 127 31.24 36.55 -9.54
C VAL A 127 32.27 37.49 -8.87
N THR A 128 32.07 38.80 -8.96
CA THR A 128 32.88 39.79 -8.24
C THR A 128 32.68 39.65 -6.74
N LEU A 129 33.76 39.23 -6.05
CA LEU A 129 33.91 39.12 -4.61
C LEU A 129 33.67 40.48 -3.92
N ARG A 130 32.42 40.92 -3.77
CA ARG A 130 32.08 42.13 -3.01
C ARG A 130 32.01 41.79 -1.52
N PRO A 131 32.70 42.54 -0.63
CA PRO A 131 32.74 42.24 0.82
C PRO A 131 31.40 42.44 1.55
N HIS A 132 30.43 43.08 0.91
CA HIS A 132 29.10 43.30 1.46
C HIS A 132 28.09 42.40 0.76
N ILE A 133 27.89 41.21 1.33
CA ILE A 133 26.78 40.32 0.97
C ILE A 133 25.50 41.05 1.37
N HIS A 134 24.79 41.61 0.38
CA HIS A 134 23.48 42.18 0.62
C HIS A 134 22.51 41.02 0.86
N TYR A 135 21.97 40.94 2.08
CA TYR A 135 21.01 39.92 2.47
C TYR A 135 19.74 40.05 1.62
N ASP A 136 19.49 39.11 0.71
CA ASP A 136 18.26 39.06 -0.08
C ASP A 136 17.31 38.02 0.52
N PRO A 137 16.22 38.45 1.19
CA PRO A 137 15.25 37.53 1.80
C PRO A 137 14.54 36.63 0.78
N ARG A 138 14.56 36.98 -0.52
CA ARG A 138 14.04 36.11 -1.58
C ARG A 138 14.98 34.93 -1.86
N GLY A 139 16.28 35.17 -1.80
CA GLY A 139 17.32 34.14 -1.95
C GLY A 139 17.23 33.08 -0.86
N ASP A 140 16.98 33.50 0.39
CA ASP A 140 16.80 32.60 1.53
C ASP A 140 15.61 31.65 1.35
N MET A 141 14.48 32.16 0.84
CA MET A 141 13.32 31.32 0.57
C MET A 141 13.64 30.27 -0.50
N VAL A 142 14.28 30.67 -1.60
CA VAL A 142 14.67 29.75 -2.68
C VAL A 142 15.65 28.70 -2.16
N ALA A 143 16.67 29.11 -1.41
CA ALA A 143 17.66 28.21 -0.81
C ALA A 143 17.01 27.21 0.16
N ALA A 144 16.07 27.65 0.99
CA ALA A 144 15.39 26.82 1.97
C ALA A 144 14.57 25.67 1.33
N TYR A 145 14.01 25.87 0.13
CA TYR A 145 13.28 24.81 -0.58
C TYR A 145 14.17 23.98 -1.50
N LEU A 146 15.11 24.61 -2.22
CA LEU A 146 15.92 23.95 -3.24
C LEU A 146 17.11 23.17 -2.67
N ALA A 147 17.74 23.64 -1.59
CA ALA A 147 18.90 22.94 -1.03
C ALA A 147 18.53 21.53 -0.50
N PRO A 148 17.44 21.35 0.28
CA PRO A 148 17.01 20.01 0.70
C PRO A 148 16.59 19.14 -0.49
N LEU A 149 15.95 19.72 -1.51
CA LEU A 149 15.57 19.01 -2.74
C LEU A 149 16.80 18.49 -3.49
N GLY A 150 17.81 19.34 -3.70
CA GLY A 150 19.06 18.96 -4.35
C GLY A 150 19.77 17.84 -3.60
N LEU A 151 19.89 17.95 -2.27
CA LEU A 151 20.51 16.92 -1.43
C LEU A 151 19.71 15.61 -1.47
N ALA A 152 18.38 15.68 -1.40
CA ALA A 152 17.51 14.50 -1.48
C ALA A 152 17.64 13.78 -2.84
N LEU A 153 17.74 14.52 -3.94
CA LEU A 153 17.97 13.96 -5.28
C LEU A 153 19.33 13.27 -5.39
N LEU A 154 20.39 13.87 -4.83
CA LEU A 154 21.72 13.25 -4.77
C LEU A 154 21.71 11.95 -3.97
N ILE A 155 21.06 11.95 -2.80
CA ILE A 155 20.91 10.75 -1.96
C ILE A 155 20.11 9.68 -2.71
N ALA A 156 19.00 10.04 -3.38
CA ALA A 156 18.21 9.08 -4.14
C ALA A 156 19.00 8.49 -5.32
N LEU A 157 19.78 9.30 -6.04
CA LEU A 157 20.67 8.82 -7.10
C LEU A 157 21.71 7.85 -6.54
N MET A 158 22.35 8.19 -5.42
CA MET A 158 23.32 7.32 -4.76
C MET A 158 22.67 6.00 -4.32
N LEU A 159 21.46 6.03 -3.75
CA LEU A 159 20.71 4.82 -3.38
C LEU A 159 20.39 3.95 -4.60
N LEU A 160 20.03 4.55 -5.74
CA LEU A 160 19.79 3.81 -6.98
C LEU A 160 21.07 3.15 -7.50
N VAL A 161 22.20 3.85 -7.48
CA VAL A 161 23.50 3.32 -7.92
C VAL A 161 23.97 2.16 -7.02
N ILE A 162 23.82 2.30 -5.70
CA ILE A 162 24.19 1.23 -4.74
C ILE A 162 23.21 0.05 -4.82
N SER A 163 21.95 0.32 -5.18
CA SER A 163 20.95 -0.73 -5.28
C SER A 163 21.32 -1.71 -6.39
N ARG A 164 21.75 -2.91 -6.00
CA ARG A 164 21.97 -4.06 -6.89
C ARG A 164 20.65 -4.56 -7.48
N LEU A 165 20.01 -3.76 -8.33
CA LEU A 165 18.78 -4.15 -9.03
C LEU A 165 19.11 -5.30 -10.00
N PRO A 166 18.20 -6.26 -10.20
CA PRO A 166 18.44 -7.40 -11.08
C PRO A 166 18.38 -6.98 -12.55
N VAL A 167 19.45 -6.33 -13.05
CA VAL A 167 19.53 -5.78 -14.41
C VAL A 167 19.37 -6.85 -15.50
N ARG A 168 19.85 -8.07 -15.25
CA ARG A 168 19.91 -9.13 -16.26
C ARG A 168 18.59 -9.85 -16.55
N GLN A 169 17.62 -9.78 -15.64
CA GLN A 169 16.34 -10.51 -15.77
C GLN A 169 15.13 -9.57 -15.90
N ALA A 170 15.37 -8.26 -15.87
CA ALA A 170 14.36 -7.22 -15.93
C ALA A 170 14.15 -6.73 -17.38
N GLY A 171 12.93 -6.93 -17.91
CA GLY A 171 12.53 -6.35 -19.20
C GLY A 171 12.25 -4.85 -19.13
N TRP A 172 12.06 -4.20 -20.28
CA TRP A 172 11.77 -2.75 -20.36
C TRP A 172 10.54 -2.32 -19.54
N ARG A 173 9.52 -3.19 -19.44
CA ARG A 173 8.29 -2.95 -18.65
C ARG A 173 8.59 -2.79 -17.15
N TYR A 174 9.54 -3.57 -16.64
CA TYR A 174 9.97 -3.52 -15.25
C TYR A 174 10.61 -2.17 -14.94
N TRP A 175 11.56 -1.76 -15.77
CA TRP A 175 12.25 -0.47 -15.62
C TRP A 175 11.30 0.71 -15.77
N LEU A 176 10.42 0.67 -16.77
CA LEU A 176 9.41 1.71 -16.97
C LEU A 176 8.48 1.82 -15.76
N HIS A 177 8.03 0.68 -15.21
CA HIS A 177 7.18 0.69 -14.02
C HIS A 177 7.91 1.23 -12.79
N LEU A 178 9.17 0.83 -12.56
CA LEU A 178 10.00 1.40 -11.49
C LEU A 178 10.14 2.92 -11.66
N ILE A 179 10.54 3.40 -12.83
CA ILE A 179 10.72 4.83 -13.11
C ILE A 179 9.41 5.60 -12.88
N ILE A 180 8.30 5.16 -13.45
CA ILE A 180 6.99 5.83 -13.31
C ILE A 180 6.58 5.85 -11.83
N LYS A 181 6.70 4.72 -11.12
CA LYS A 181 6.34 4.64 -9.70
C LYS A 181 7.21 5.57 -8.86
N THR A 182 8.53 5.53 -9.04
CA THR A 182 9.46 6.35 -8.26
C THR A 182 9.22 7.82 -8.55
N LEU A 183 9.08 8.23 -9.81
CA LEU A 183 8.76 9.61 -10.17
C LEU A 183 7.42 10.09 -9.60
N ALA A 184 6.37 9.27 -9.67
CA ALA A 184 5.06 9.63 -9.13
C ALA A 184 5.11 9.85 -7.61
N VAL A 185 5.74 8.92 -6.88
CA VAL A 185 5.87 9.00 -5.41
C VAL A 185 6.75 10.19 -5.01
N GLN A 186 7.87 10.40 -5.71
CA GLN A 186 8.74 11.54 -5.43
C GLN A 186 8.06 12.88 -5.74
N ALA A 187 7.32 12.98 -6.84
CA ALA A 187 6.54 14.16 -7.17
C ALA A 187 5.48 14.48 -6.10
N ALA A 188 4.82 13.45 -5.55
CA ALA A 188 3.87 13.64 -4.44
C ALA A 188 4.57 14.20 -3.19
N ILE A 189 5.73 13.65 -2.82
CA ILE A 189 6.51 14.11 -1.66
C ILE A 189 7.02 15.54 -1.88
N VAL A 190 7.50 15.87 -3.08
CA VAL A 190 7.92 17.24 -3.44
C VAL A 190 6.75 18.20 -3.36
N GLY A 191 5.58 17.86 -3.92
CA GLY A 191 4.38 18.69 -3.80
C GLY A 191 4.00 18.98 -2.35
N LEU A 192 4.03 17.95 -1.49
CA LEU A 192 3.79 18.11 -0.05
C LEU A 192 4.86 18.96 0.65
N TRP A 193 6.12 18.86 0.25
CA TRP A 193 7.21 19.68 0.79
C TRP A 193 7.03 21.17 0.51
N PHE A 194 6.68 21.52 -0.73
CA PHE A 194 6.48 22.92 -1.12
C PHE A 194 5.19 23.48 -0.50
N GLU A 195 4.05 22.83 -0.74
CA GLU A 195 2.74 23.38 -0.34
C GLU A 195 2.45 23.11 1.14
N GLY A 196 2.59 21.87 1.58
CA GLY A 196 2.38 21.47 2.98
C GLY A 196 3.44 22.08 3.90
N GLY A 197 4.70 22.11 3.48
CA GLY A 197 5.77 22.75 4.25
C GLY A 197 5.58 24.26 4.40
N SER A 198 5.10 24.95 3.37
CA SER A 198 4.75 26.37 3.46
C SER A 198 3.58 26.61 4.42
N ALA A 199 2.52 25.82 4.29
CA ALA A 199 1.36 25.91 5.19
C ALA A 199 1.78 25.67 6.65
N LEU A 200 2.57 24.63 6.91
CA LEU A 200 3.06 24.33 8.26
C LEU A 200 3.93 25.46 8.84
N ARG A 201 4.84 26.04 8.03
CA ARG A 201 5.67 27.17 8.45
C ARG A 201 4.85 28.44 8.75
N SER A 202 3.73 28.66 8.07
CA SER A 202 2.87 29.82 8.31
C SER A 202 2.14 29.77 9.66
N ILE A 203 1.96 28.58 10.23
CA ILE A 203 1.34 28.39 11.56
C ILE A 203 2.33 28.71 12.69
N ILE A 204 3.63 28.57 12.43
CA ILE A 204 4.69 28.78 13.43
C ILE A 204 4.97 30.29 13.56
N GLN A 205 4.45 30.90 14.62
CA GLN A 205 4.61 32.35 14.87
C GLN A 205 6.01 32.73 15.39
N SER A 206 6.70 31.82 16.09
CA SER A 206 8.01 32.12 16.67
C SER A 206 9.13 32.05 15.63
N GLU A 207 9.89 33.14 15.51
CA GLU A 207 10.93 33.30 14.48
C GLU A 207 12.04 32.25 14.60
N ALA A 208 12.53 32.02 15.83
CA ALA A 208 13.54 30.99 16.10
C ALA A 208 13.04 29.57 15.74
N LEU A 209 11.77 29.26 16.06
CA LEU A 209 11.19 27.95 15.77
C LEU A 209 10.88 27.79 14.26
N ARG A 210 10.59 28.88 13.56
CA ARG A 210 10.42 28.89 12.11
C ARG A 210 11.72 28.60 11.38
N ILE A 211 12.84 29.15 11.85
CA ILE A 211 14.17 28.93 11.25
C ILE A 211 14.69 27.52 11.60
N LEU A 212 14.77 27.16 12.89
CA LEU A 212 15.28 25.86 13.34
C LEU A 212 14.31 24.71 13.01
N GLY A 213 13.04 24.84 13.38
CA GLY A 213 12.03 23.80 13.18
C GLY A 213 11.51 23.77 11.74
N GLY A 214 11.10 24.91 11.21
CA GLY A 214 10.54 25.01 9.85
C GLY A 214 11.58 24.85 8.73
N GLY A 215 12.81 25.32 8.93
CA GLY A 215 13.90 25.20 7.95
C GLY A 215 14.65 23.88 8.08
N LEU A 216 15.39 23.72 9.17
CA LEU A 216 16.36 22.63 9.34
C LEU A 216 15.68 21.29 9.65
N VAL A 217 14.82 21.22 10.67
CA VAL A 217 14.16 19.96 11.06
C VAL A 217 13.26 19.45 9.95
N LEU A 218 12.40 20.31 9.38
CA LEU A 218 11.53 19.90 8.29
C LEU A 218 12.33 19.46 7.05
N GLY A 219 13.45 20.13 6.75
CA GLY A 219 14.36 19.74 5.67
C GLY A 219 14.97 18.36 5.86
N ILE A 220 15.44 18.05 7.08
CA ILE A 220 15.96 16.71 7.43
C ILE A 220 14.87 15.65 7.28
N VAL A 221 13.67 15.92 7.81
CA VAL A 221 12.52 15.00 7.70
C VAL A 221 12.18 14.77 6.22
N PHE A 222 12.14 15.82 5.41
CA PHE A 222 11.90 15.71 3.98
C PHE A 222 12.94 14.82 3.29
N ILE A 223 14.24 15.07 3.52
CA ILE A 223 15.32 14.27 2.94
C ILE A 223 15.20 12.80 3.35
N ALA A 224 14.93 12.54 4.64
CA ALA A 224 14.76 11.19 5.16
C ALA A 224 13.56 10.47 4.52
N VAL A 225 12.42 11.14 4.40
CA VAL A 225 11.21 10.60 3.76
C VAL A 225 11.44 10.34 2.26
N PHE A 226 12.11 11.26 1.56
CA PHE A 226 12.44 11.13 0.14
C PHE A 226 13.39 9.94 -0.12
N GLY A 227 14.41 9.78 0.73
CA GLY A 227 15.33 8.65 0.68
C GLY A 227 14.65 7.32 1.04
N ALA A 228 13.82 7.31 2.09
CA ALA A 228 13.04 6.14 2.49
C ALA A 228 12.05 5.71 1.40
N ALA A 229 11.40 6.66 0.71
CA ALA A 229 10.51 6.39 -0.41
C ALA A 229 11.25 5.80 -1.63
N THR A 230 12.48 6.25 -1.88
CA THR A 230 13.36 5.65 -2.91
C THR A 230 13.70 4.21 -2.54
N ARG A 231 14.18 3.97 -1.31
CA ARG A 231 14.50 2.63 -0.81
C ARG A 231 13.29 1.71 -0.83
N TRP A 232 12.13 2.22 -0.43
CA TRP A 232 10.87 1.48 -0.50
C TRP A 232 10.49 1.14 -1.93
N SER A 233 10.63 2.08 -2.89
CA SER A 233 10.37 1.81 -4.30
C SER A 233 11.26 0.70 -4.84
N ILE A 234 12.56 0.73 -4.51
CA ILE A 234 13.54 -0.30 -4.88
C ILE A 234 13.16 -1.66 -4.26
N ASN A 235 12.93 -1.70 -2.94
CA ASN A 235 12.62 -2.93 -2.22
C ASN A 235 11.29 -3.54 -2.66
N ASP A 236 10.28 -2.70 -2.94
CA ASP A 236 9.01 -3.16 -3.49
C ASP A 236 9.18 -3.75 -4.89
N GLN A 237 9.97 -3.12 -5.78
CA GLN A 237 10.24 -3.69 -7.10
C GLN A 237 11.06 -4.98 -7.06
N ARG A 238 11.92 -5.17 -6.05
CA ARG A 238 12.63 -6.45 -5.84
C ARG A 238 11.69 -7.59 -5.47
N ARG A 239 10.59 -7.28 -4.76
CA ARG A 239 9.59 -8.25 -4.33
C ARG A 239 8.44 -8.43 -5.33
N ARG A 240 8.55 -7.84 -6.52
CA ARG A 240 7.58 -8.01 -7.60
C ARG A 240 8.11 -8.97 -8.65
N CYS A 241 7.18 -9.69 -9.28
CA CYS A 241 7.52 -10.52 -10.43
C CYS A 241 7.99 -9.61 -11.60
N PRO A 242 9.15 -9.87 -12.24
CA PRO A 242 9.65 -9.08 -13.35
C PRO A 242 8.77 -9.15 -14.62
N VAL A 243 7.89 -10.17 -14.71
CA VAL A 243 6.98 -10.37 -15.85
C VAL A 243 5.63 -9.69 -15.63
N CYS A 244 4.93 -10.02 -14.55
CA CYS A 244 3.56 -9.51 -14.31
C CYS A 244 3.50 -8.27 -13.41
N LEU A 245 4.61 -7.87 -12.79
CA LEU A 245 4.74 -6.70 -11.89
C LEU A 245 3.83 -6.73 -10.65
N ARG A 246 3.23 -7.89 -10.35
CA ARG A 246 2.50 -8.12 -9.10
C ARG A 246 3.48 -8.47 -7.98
N LEU A 247 3.15 -8.04 -6.77
CA LEU A 247 3.90 -8.43 -5.58
C LEU A 247 3.85 -9.96 -5.42
N LEU A 248 5.00 -10.57 -5.17
CA LEU A 248 5.10 -11.99 -4.88
C LEU A 248 4.46 -12.29 -3.52
N ASP A 249 3.86 -13.47 -3.41
CA ASP A 249 3.08 -13.89 -2.24
C ASP A 249 3.47 -15.31 -1.84
N MET A 250 2.89 -15.80 -0.75
CA MET A 250 3.11 -17.15 -0.20
C MET A 250 4.57 -17.39 0.21
N PRO A 251 5.02 -16.78 1.32
CA PRO A 251 6.35 -17.07 1.85
C PRO A 251 6.42 -18.53 2.31
N VAL A 252 7.32 -19.28 1.71
CA VAL A 252 7.69 -20.62 2.17
C VAL A 252 9.13 -20.55 2.67
N SER A 253 9.35 -20.75 3.96
CA SER A 253 10.70 -20.86 4.51
C SER A 253 11.22 -22.28 4.28
N VAL A 254 12.37 -22.38 3.63
CA VAL A 254 13.07 -23.63 3.33
C VAL A 254 14.45 -23.59 3.99
N GLY A 255 14.92 -24.74 4.47
CA GLY A 255 16.22 -24.88 5.12
C GLY A 255 16.20 -24.63 6.62
N SER A 256 17.38 -24.48 7.21
CA SER A 256 17.58 -24.35 8.65
C SER A 256 18.55 -23.22 8.98
N TRP A 257 18.25 -22.46 10.03
CA TRP A 257 19.10 -21.38 10.55
C TRP A 257 20.46 -21.87 11.07
N GLY A 258 20.53 -23.14 11.49
CA GLY A 258 21.75 -23.77 12.01
C GLY A 258 22.55 -24.54 10.96
N SER A 259 22.05 -24.68 9.73
CA SER A 259 22.72 -25.43 8.67
C SER A 259 23.53 -24.48 7.78
N VAL A 260 24.80 -24.83 7.55
CA VAL A 260 25.67 -24.13 6.58
C VAL A 260 25.37 -24.58 5.15
N PHE A 261 24.99 -25.85 4.97
CA PHE A 261 24.72 -26.44 3.65
C PHE A 261 23.31 -26.12 3.14
N GLU A 262 22.37 -25.89 4.05
CA GLU A 262 20.98 -25.61 3.71
C GLU A 262 20.48 -24.43 4.56
N PRO A 263 21.03 -23.22 4.32
CA PRO A 263 20.69 -22.04 5.10
C PRO A 263 19.22 -21.69 4.93
N ALA A 264 18.63 -21.11 5.98
CA ALA A 264 17.25 -20.62 5.94
C ALA A 264 17.07 -19.57 4.83
N THR A 265 16.14 -19.85 3.92
CA THR A 265 15.74 -18.97 2.83
C THR A 265 14.23 -18.88 2.77
N THR A 266 13.70 -17.67 2.53
CA THR A 266 12.28 -17.48 2.27
C THR A 266 12.06 -17.45 0.76
N GLU A 267 11.34 -18.42 0.23
CA GLU A 267 10.92 -18.42 -1.16
C GLU A 267 9.55 -17.76 -1.31
N LEU A 268 9.46 -16.78 -2.21
CA LEU A 268 8.23 -16.09 -2.57
C LEU A 268 7.82 -16.50 -3.99
N LEU A 269 6.55 -16.84 -4.19
CA LEU A 269 6.04 -17.34 -5.46
C LEU A 269 5.22 -16.29 -6.20
N CYS A 270 5.29 -16.31 -7.52
CA CYS A 270 4.38 -15.55 -8.35
C CYS A 270 3.04 -16.30 -8.47
N ALA A 271 1.94 -15.69 -8.04
CA ALA A 271 0.60 -16.28 -8.19
C ALA A 271 0.18 -16.57 -9.65
N GLY A 272 0.87 -15.96 -10.63
CA GLY A 272 0.66 -16.24 -12.06
C GLY A 272 1.61 -17.30 -12.63
N GLY A 273 2.40 -17.99 -11.79
CA GLY A 273 3.28 -19.07 -12.23
C GLY A 273 4.53 -18.64 -13.01
N HIS A 274 4.93 -17.36 -12.97
CA HIS A 274 6.09 -16.89 -13.74
C HIS A 274 7.46 -17.24 -13.12
N GLY A 275 7.51 -17.49 -11.82
CA GLY A 275 8.78 -17.70 -11.11
C GLY A 275 8.68 -17.61 -9.60
N SER A 276 9.79 -17.93 -8.94
CA SER A 276 10.02 -17.78 -7.51
C SER A 276 11.20 -16.84 -7.24
N LEU A 277 11.15 -16.15 -6.10
CA LEU A 277 12.22 -15.32 -5.57
C LEU A 277 12.68 -15.92 -4.25
N SER A 278 13.93 -16.38 -4.18
CA SER A 278 14.54 -16.85 -2.94
C SER A 278 15.24 -15.67 -2.26
N LEU A 279 14.72 -15.30 -1.09
CA LEU A 279 15.30 -14.31 -0.19
C LEU A 279 16.16 -15.01 0.86
N SER A 280 17.37 -14.52 1.04
CA SER A 280 18.26 -15.00 2.09
C SER A 280 17.81 -14.44 3.45
N GLU A 281 17.47 -15.29 4.42
CA GLU A 281 17.11 -14.83 5.78
C GLU A 281 18.36 -14.39 6.58
N ARG A 282 19.55 -14.79 6.13
CA ARG A 282 20.84 -14.36 6.67
C ARG A 282 21.46 -13.31 5.75
N ASP A 283 21.91 -12.19 6.29
CA ASP A 283 22.54 -11.10 5.51
C ASP A 283 23.82 -11.52 4.75
N ASN A 284 24.42 -12.67 5.08
CA ASN A 284 25.70 -13.13 4.52
C ASN A 284 25.62 -14.34 3.56
N THR A 285 24.45 -14.93 3.30
CA THR A 285 24.36 -16.19 2.50
C THR A 285 24.12 -16.01 1.00
N GLY A 286 23.92 -14.79 0.51
CA GLY A 286 23.91 -14.49 -0.94
C GLY A 286 22.90 -13.42 -1.36
N PRO A 287 22.98 -12.92 -2.61
CA PRO A 287 22.01 -11.97 -3.15
C PRO A 287 20.65 -12.64 -3.44
N ASP A 288 19.57 -11.83 -3.38
CA ASP A 288 18.23 -12.22 -3.83
C ASP A 288 18.31 -12.88 -5.21
N ARG A 289 17.77 -14.11 -5.34
CA ARG A 289 17.85 -14.90 -6.58
C ARG A 289 16.46 -15.16 -7.13
N TRP A 290 16.23 -14.72 -8.36
CA TRP A 290 15.02 -15.03 -9.10
C TRP A 290 15.23 -16.23 -10.01
N THR A 291 14.29 -17.16 -9.95
CA THR A 291 14.22 -18.38 -10.75
C THR A 291 12.90 -18.40 -11.51
N ALA A 292 12.98 -18.32 -12.84
CA ALA A 292 11.82 -18.47 -13.70
C ALA A 292 11.35 -19.93 -13.65
N LEU A 293 10.04 -20.13 -13.47
CA LEU A 293 9.44 -21.46 -13.53
C LEU A 293 9.35 -21.89 -14.99
N ASP A 294 9.68 -23.15 -15.27
CA ASP A 294 9.58 -23.73 -16.60
C ASP A 294 8.12 -24.12 -16.94
N ALA A 295 7.89 -24.51 -18.19
CA ALA A 295 6.54 -24.75 -18.71
C ALA A 295 5.79 -25.85 -17.96
N SER A 296 6.49 -26.80 -17.32
CA SER A 296 5.89 -27.90 -16.54
C SER A 296 5.03 -27.42 -15.36
N TRP A 297 5.32 -26.23 -14.82
CA TRP A 297 4.58 -25.69 -13.67
C TRP A 297 3.30 -24.94 -14.04
N ARG A 298 3.10 -24.60 -15.32
CA ARG A 298 1.97 -23.76 -15.75
C ARG A 298 0.61 -24.38 -15.43
N GLU A 299 0.48 -25.69 -15.61
CA GLU A 299 -0.77 -26.42 -15.36
C GLU A 299 -1.26 -26.29 -13.91
N LEU A 300 -0.32 -26.22 -12.95
CA LEU A 300 -0.64 -26.13 -11.52
C LEU A 300 -1.23 -24.75 -11.15
N PHE A 301 -0.78 -23.69 -11.81
CA PHE A 301 -1.29 -22.34 -11.61
C PHE A 301 -2.54 -22.03 -12.45
N GLU A 302 -2.66 -22.61 -13.64
CA GLU A 302 -3.87 -22.50 -14.46
C GLU A 302 -5.08 -23.13 -13.74
N ASN A 303 -4.93 -24.33 -13.18
CA ASN A 303 -5.98 -25.02 -12.42
C ASN A 303 -6.38 -24.27 -11.14
N ALA A 304 -5.42 -23.69 -10.40
CA ALA A 304 -5.67 -22.92 -9.18
C ALA A 304 -6.40 -21.58 -9.42
N SER A 305 -6.35 -21.07 -10.65
CA SER A 305 -7.03 -19.83 -11.07
C SER A 305 -8.43 -20.05 -11.64
N SER A 306 -8.82 -21.32 -11.89
CA SER A 306 -10.14 -21.67 -12.42
C SER A 306 -11.22 -21.52 -11.32
N PRO A 307 -12.33 -20.82 -11.59
CA PRO A 307 -13.39 -20.62 -10.62
C PRO A 307 -14.21 -21.90 -10.32
N GLU A 308 -13.94 -23.02 -11.00
CA GLU A 308 -14.63 -24.30 -10.81
C GLU A 308 -13.95 -25.21 -9.76
N ALA A 309 -12.74 -24.87 -9.30
CA ALA A 309 -11.98 -25.67 -8.34
C ALA A 309 -12.12 -25.23 -6.86
N ARG A 310 -13.01 -24.27 -6.53
CA ARG A 310 -13.29 -23.86 -5.14
C ARG A 310 -14.78 -23.65 -4.86
#